data_AF-A0A537XTW3-F1
#
_entry.id   AF-A0A537XTW3-F1
#
_cell.length_a   1.000
_cell.length_b   1.000
_cell.length_c   1.000
_cell.angle_alpha   90.00
_cell.angle_beta   90.00
_cell.angle_gamma   90.00
#
_symmetry.space_group_name_H-M   'P 1'
#
loop_
_entity.id
_entity.type
_entity.pdbx_description
1 polymer ?
#
loop_
_entity_poly.entity_id
_entity_poly.type
_entity_poly.pdbx_seq_one_letter_code
_entity_poly.pdbx_strand_id
1 'polypeptide(L)' 'MARPIKNPRPRLDLEAEALAALEKARAMPHGPERIEAMKQAGILRNAADLRGLLFAKPGRPPKP' A
#
# COMPACT_ATOMS: atom_id res chain seq x y z
N MET A 1 -19.56 5.29 22.59
CA MET A 1 -18.25 5.91 22.28
C MET A 1 -17.76 5.35 20.94
N ALA A 2 -17.86 6.14 19.86
CA ALA A 2 -17.38 5.74 18.55
C ALA A 2 -15.85 5.92 18.51
N ARG A 3 -15.12 4.86 18.14
CA ARG A 3 -13.66 4.89 18.00
C ARG A 3 -13.30 5.90 16.90
N PRO A 4 -12.32 6.80 17.09
CA PRO A 4 -11.91 7.73 16.06
C PRO A 4 -11.44 6.90 14.87
N ILE A 5 -12.10 7.12 13.74
CA ILE A 5 -11.81 6.45 12.47
C ILE A 5 -10.39 6.86 12.12
N LYS A 6 -9.44 5.94 12.34
CA LYS A 6 -8.03 6.09 12.02
C LYS A 6 -7.93 6.68 10.62
N ASN A 7 -7.33 7.87 10.51
CA ASN A 7 -7.01 8.54 9.25
C ASN A 7 -6.68 7.48 8.20
N PRO A 8 -7.45 7.38 7.10
CA PRO A 8 -7.02 6.54 6.01
C PRO A 8 -5.74 7.18 5.49
N ARG A 9 -4.57 6.63 5.87
CA ARG A 9 -3.28 7.06 5.31
C ARG A 9 -3.48 7.30 3.82
N PRO A 10 -3.32 8.54 3.32
CA PRO A 10 -3.58 8.82 1.92
C PRO A 10 -2.78 7.84 1.08
N ARG A 11 -3.40 7.32 0.01
CA ARG A 11 -2.84 6.26 -0.83
C ARG A 11 -1.38 6.51 -1.24
N LEU A 12 -1.04 7.78 -1.45
CA LEU A 12 0.30 8.27 -1.75
C LEU A 12 1.33 7.89 -0.66
N ASP A 13 0.95 7.93 0.62
CA ASP A 13 1.86 7.59 1.72
C ASP A 13 2.23 6.11 1.70
N LEU A 14 1.27 5.22 1.39
CA LEU A 14 1.52 3.77 1.34
C LEU A 14 2.37 3.38 0.13
N GLU A 15 2.17 4.05 -1.01
CA GLU A 15 2.97 3.84 -2.21
C GLU A 15 4.40 4.37 -2.04
N ALA A 16 4.55 5.54 -1.40
CA ALA A 16 5.87 6.08 -1.04
C ALA A 16 6.60 5.21 -0.01
N GLU A 17 5.88 4.68 1.01
CA GLU A 17 6.43 3.76 2.01
C GLU A 17 6.87 2.43 1.36
N ALA A 18 6.09 1.92 0.40
CA ALA A 18 6.46 0.73 -0.39
C ALA A 18 7.72 0.96 -1.24
N LEU A 19 7.82 2.10 -1.92
CA LEU A 19 9.00 2.48 -2.71
C LEU A 19 10.25 2.60 -1.85
N ALA A 20 10.15 3.30 -0.71
CA ALA A 20 11.26 3.44 0.23
C ALA A 20 11.71 2.09 0.81
N ALA A 21 10.76 1.18 1.12
CA ALA A 21 11.09 -0.17 1.57
C ALA A 21 11.79 -0.98 0.48
N LEU A 22 11.41 -0.80 -0.79
CA LEU A 22 12.00 -1.49 -1.93
C LEU A 22 13.42 -0.98 -2.23
N GLU A 23 13.64 0.33 -2.14
CA GLU A 23 14.99 0.92 -2.26
C GLU A 23 15.92 0.43 -1.14
N LYS A 24 15.44 0.38 0.11
CA LYS A 24 16.19 -0.21 1.22
C LYS A 24 16.52 -1.68 0.97
N ALA A 25 15.56 -2.46 0.49
CA ALA A 25 15.79 -3.87 0.14
C ALA A 25 16.79 -4.04 -1.01
N ARG A 26 16.87 -3.09 -1.95
CA ARG A 26 17.86 -3.10 -3.04
C ARG A 26 19.27 -2.73 -2.56
N ALA A 27 19.37 -1.83 -1.59
CA ALA A 27 20.65 -1.44 -0.98
C ALA A 27 21.23 -2.54 -0.08
N MET A 28 20.40 -3.47 0.41
CA MET A 28 20.85 -4.60 1.22
C MET A 28 21.58 -5.66 0.39
N PRO A 29 22.64 -6.27 0.94
CA PRO A 29 23.31 -7.41 0.32
C PRO A 29 22.34 -8.59 0.19
N HIS A 30 22.61 -9.47 -0.76
CA HIS A 30 21.79 -10.66 -0.98
C HIS A 30 21.81 -11.55 0.27
N GLY A 31 20.64 -11.71 0.90
CA GLY A 31 20.48 -12.48 2.13
C GLY A 31 19.00 -12.63 2.53
N PRO A 32 18.71 -13.38 3.59
CA PRO A 32 17.35 -13.58 4.10
C PRO A 32 16.67 -12.25 4.46
N GLU A 33 17.44 -11.30 5.00
CA GLU A 33 16.98 -9.95 5.36
C GLU A 33 16.44 -9.17 4.14
N ARG A 34 17.09 -9.31 2.98
CA ARG A 34 16.61 -8.71 1.72
C ARG A 34 15.29 -9.33 1.25
N ILE A 35 15.12 -10.64 1.44
CA ILE A 35 13.88 -11.35 1.05
C ILE A 35 12.72 -10.87 1.92
N GLU A 36 12.94 -10.73 3.22
CA GLU A 36 11.94 -10.19 4.14
C GLU A 36 11.57 -8.74 3.82
N ALA A 37 12.57 -7.89 3.56
CA ALA A 37 12.33 -6.50 3.16
C ALA A 37 11.55 -6.39 1.83
N MET A 38 11.87 -7.24 0.83
CA MET A 38 11.10 -7.30 -0.41
C MET A 38 9.66 -7.79 -0.19
N LYS A 39 9.47 -8.77 0.70
CA LYS A 39 8.13 -9.26 1.06
C LYS A 39 7.30 -8.17 1.72
N GLN A 40 7.90 -7.39 2.63
CA GLN A 40 7.25 -6.24 3.26
C GLN A 40 6.87 -5.17 2.22
N ALA A 41 7.76 -4.84 1.29
CA ALA A 41 7.45 -3.89 0.20
C ALA A 41 6.27 -4.36 -0.67
N GLY A 42 6.21 -5.67 -0.99
CA GLY A 42 5.08 -6.26 -1.72
C GLY A 42 3.74 -6.19 -0.96
N ILE A 43 3.76 -6.42 0.36
CA ILE A 43 2.56 -6.29 1.20
C ILE A 43 2.05 -4.84 1.22
N LEU A 44 2.96 -3.86 1.33
CA LEU A 44 2.61 -2.45 1.31
C LEU A 44 2.00 -2.03 -0.04
N ARG A 45 2.55 -2.53 -1.15
CA ARG A 45 1.99 -2.31 -2.49
C ARG A 45 0.58 -2.90 -2.61
N ASN A 46 0.38 -4.15 -2.18
CA ASN A 46 -0.93 -4.78 -2.18
C ASN A 46 -1.94 -4.03 -1.31
N ALA A 47 -1.52 -3.50 -0.17
CA ALA A 47 -2.38 -2.67 0.69
C ALA A 47 -2.78 -1.34 0.01
N ALA A 48 -1.87 -0.73 -0.76
CA ALA A 48 -2.16 0.45 -1.56
C ALA A 48 -3.12 0.15 -2.73
N ASP A 49 -2.92 -0.99 -3.40
CA ASP A 49 -3.75 -1.43 -4.53
C ASP A 49 -5.16 -1.86 -4.10
N LEU A 50 -5.31 -2.56 -2.97
CA LEU A 50 -6.61 -2.91 -2.40
C LEU A 50 -7.41 -1.66 -2.01
N ARG A 51 -6.77 -0.65 -1.42
CA ARG A 51 -7.40 0.66 -1.19
C ARG A 51 -7.78 1.34 -2.49
N GLY A 52 -6.97 1.18 -3.52
CA GLY A 52 -7.24 1.69 -4.86
C GLY A 52 -8.45 1.07 -5.55
N LEU A 53 -8.61 -0.25 -5.46
CA LEU A 53 -9.78 -0.96 -5.96
C LEU A 53 -11.05 -0.58 -5.20
N LEU A 54 -10.97 -0.46 -3.87
CA LEU A 54 -12.11 -0.08 -3.03
C LEU A 54 -12.59 1.36 -3.31
N PHE A 55 -11.70 2.25 -3.78
CA PHE A 55 -12.03 3.63 -4.14
C PHE A 55 -12.19 3.87 -5.66
N ALA A 56 -12.01 2.85 -6.50
CA ALA A 56 -12.40 2.90 -7.90
C ALA A 56 -13.94 2.90 -7.96
N LYS A 57 -14.50 4.12 -7.98
CA LYS A 57 -15.93 4.43 -7.97
C LYS A 57 -16.69 3.50 -8.93
N PRO A 58 -17.80 2.85 -8.50
CA PRO A 58 -18.64 2.12 -9.43
C PRO A 58 -19.24 3.13 -10.39
N GLY A 59 -18.83 3.06 -11.65
CA GLY A 59 -19.41 3.81 -12.77
C GLY A 59 -20.82 3.34 -13.10
N ARG A 60 -21.74 3.38 -12.13
CA ARG A 60 -23.17 3.31 -12.42
C ARG A 60 -23.69 4.73 -12.57
N PRO A 61 -23.84 5.26 -13.80
CA PRO A 61 -24.77 6.36 -13.99
C PRO A 61 -26.16 5.87 -13.53
N PRO A 62 -26.95 6.73 -12.85
CA PRO A 62 -28.34 6.39 -12.57
C PRO A 62 -29.05 6.12 -13.89
N LYS A 63 -29.75 4.99 -14.00
CA LYS A 63 -30.65 4.74 -15.13
C LYS A 63 -31.81 5.75 -15.05
N PRO A 64 -32.19 6.40 -16.16
CA PRO A 64 -33.44 7.13 -16.25
C PRO A 64 -34.65 6.18 -16.13
#